data_AF-A0A447N6E5-F1
#
_entry.id   AF-A0A447N6E5-F1
#
_cell.length_a   1.000
_cell.length_b   1.000
_cell.length_c   1.000
_cell.angle_alpha   90.00
_cell.angle_beta   90.00
_cell.angle_gamma   90.00
#
_symmetry.space_group_name_H-M   'P 1'
#
loop_
_entity.id
_entity.type
_entity.pdbx_description
1 polymer ?
#
loop_
_entity_poly.entity_id
_entity_poly.type
_entity_poly.pdbx_seq_one_letter_code
_entity_poly.pdbx_strand_id
1 'polypeptide(L)'
;MQMYEQWQAQQPKLAHPQLEALLRWAAMLHEVGLNINHSGLHRHSAYILQHSDLPGFNQEQQMMMATLVRYHRKAIKLDDMPRFTLFKKKQYLPLIQLLRLGVLLNNQRQATTTPPTLRLTTDDSHWTLCFPP
;
A
#
# COMPACT_ATOMS: atom_id res chain seq x y z
N MET A 1 -4.15 -1.47 -9.46
CA MET A 1 -4.90 -2.74 -9.33
C MET A 1 -4.23 -3.89 -10.07
N GLN A 2 -3.74 -3.67 -11.29
CA GLN A 2 -3.07 -4.68 -12.12
C GLN A 2 -1.97 -5.52 -11.42
N MET A 3 -1.13 -4.93 -10.56
CA MET A 3 -0.13 -5.69 -9.80
C MET A 3 -0.73 -6.54 -8.66
N TYR A 4 -1.81 -6.06 -8.02
CA TYR A 4 -2.48 -6.79 -6.94
C TYR A 4 -3.12 -8.08 -7.48
N GLU A 5 -3.78 -8.00 -8.63
CA GLU A 5 -4.39 -9.17 -9.29
C GLU A 5 -3.33 -10.23 -9.66
N GLN A 6 -2.18 -9.80 -10.19
CA GLN A 6 -1.06 -10.70 -10.48
C GLN A 6 -0.48 -11.35 -9.21
N TRP A 7 -0.34 -10.59 -8.12
CA TRP A 7 0.09 -11.13 -6.83
C TRP A 7 -0.93 -12.12 -6.25
N GLN A 8 -2.23 -11.78 -6.29
CA GLN A 8 -3.31 -12.63 -5.81
C GLN A 8 -3.38 -13.95 -6.59
N ALA A 9 -3.18 -13.93 -7.90
CA ALA A 9 -3.16 -15.13 -8.73
C ALA A 9 -2.03 -16.09 -8.35
N GLN A 10 -0.87 -15.55 -7.93
CA GLN A 10 0.28 -16.35 -7.49
C GLN A 10 0.16 -16.82 -6.03
N GLN A 11 -0.50 -16.05 -5.16
CA GLN A 11 -0.61 -16.32 -3.73
C GLN A 11 -2.07 -16.22 -3.20
N PRO A 12 -3.03 -17.00 -3.74
CA PRO A 12 -4.45 -16.80 -3.48
C PRO A 12 -4.85 -17.01 -2.01
N LYS A 13 -4.12 -17.85 -1.27
CA LYS A 13 -4.36 -18.12 0.16
C LYS A 13 -4.03 -16.94 1.07
N LEU A 14 -3.23 -15.99 0.60
CA LEU A 14 -2.83 -14.80 1.37
C LEU A 14 -3.74 -13.60 1.11
N ALA A 15 -4.46 -13.61 -0.01
CA ALA A 15 -5.41 -12.56 -0.36
C ALA A 15 -6.65 -12.60 0.55
N HIS A 16 -7.14 -11.42 0.92
CA HIS A 16 -8.33 -11.27 1.75
C HIS A 16 -9.13 -10.05 1.30
N PRO A 17 -10.46 -10.16 1.03
CA PRO A 17 -11.25 -9.06 0.46
C PRO A 17 -11.21 -7.77 1.29
N GLN A 18 -11.21 -7.88 2.62
CA GLN A 18 -11.13 -6.72 3.50
C GLN A 18 -9.79 -5.98 3.35
N LEU A 19 -8.68 -6.71 3.19
CA LEU A 19 -7.36 -6.12 3.01
C LEU A 19 -7.19 -5.52 1.62
N GLU A 20 -7.83 -6.10 0.60
CA GLU A 20 -7.91 -5.51 -0.73
C GLU A 20 -8.60 -4.14 -0.70
N ALA A 21 -9.75 -4.05 -0.04
CA ALA A 21 -10.48 -2.80 0.13
C ALA A 21 -9.62 -1.73 0.84
N LEU A 22 -8.91 -2.14 1.91
CA LEU A 22 -7.98 -1.25 2.61
C LEU A 22 -6.80 -0.79 1.75
N LEU A 23 -6.26 -1.67 0.88
CA LEU A 23 -5.23 -1.27 -0.09
C LEU A 23 -5.79 -0.26 -1.12
N ARG A 24 -7.02 -0.46 -1.60
CA ARG A 24 -7.69 0.48 -2.52
C ARG A 24 -7.84 1.86 -1.87
N TRP A 25 -8.37 1.93 -0.64
CA TRP A 25 -8.48 3.19 0.09
C TRP A 25 -7.12 3.82 0.40
N ALA A 26 -6.12 3.02 0.81
CA ALA A 26 -4.76 3.52 1.04
C ALA A 26 -4.16 4.15 -0.23
N ALA A 27 -4.37 3.54 -1.40
CA ALA A 27 -3.94 4.11 -2.67
C ALA A 27 -4.65 5.43 -3.01
N MET A 28 -5.94 5.56 -2.71
CA MET A 28 -6.68 6.81 -2.92
C MET A 28 -6.28 7.92 -1.93
N LEU A 29 -5.90 7.56 -0.71
CA LEU A 29 -5.69 8.49 0.40
C LEU A 29 -4.22 8.74 0.76
N HIS A 30 -3.25 8.13 0.06
CA HIS A 30 -1.84 8.23 0.42
C HIS A 30 -1.30 9.68 0.42
N GLU A 31 -1.93 10.61 -0.30
CA GLU A 31 -1.58 12.03 -0.33
C GLU A 31 -2.45 12.92 0.57
N VAL A 32 -3.32 12.39 1.44
CA VAL A 32 -4.23 13.23 2.27
C VAL A 32 -3.47 14.23 3.17
N GLY A 33 -2.24 13.92 3.55
CA GLY A 33 -1.36 14.80 4.32
C GLY A 33 -0.60 15.86 3.52
N LEU A 34 -0.82 15.97 2.20
CA LEU A 34 -0.06 16.87 1.33
C LEU A 34 -0.21 18.34 1.71
N ASN A 35 -1.39 18.73 2.21
CA ASN A 35 -1.67 20.09 2.69
C ASN A 35 -0.89 20.46 3.97
N ILE A 36 -0.37 19.47 4.71
CA ILE A 36 0.49 19.73 5.87
C ILE A 36 1.92 19.99 5.39
N ASN A 37 2.50 19.03 4.68
CA ASN A 37 3.81 19.17 4.06
C ASN A 37 4.07 18.03 3.07
N HIS A 38 4.71 18.34 1.94
CA HIS A 38 5.25 17.32 1.04
C HIS A 38 6.40 16.53 1.68
N SER A 39 7.27 17.22 2.43
CA SER A 39 8.32 16.58 3.23
C SER A 39 7.70 15.80 4.37
N GLY A 40 7.85 14.47 4.33
CA GLY A 40 7.24 13.61 5.33
C GLY A 40 5.79 13.22 5.04
N LEU A 41 5.30 13.40 3.80
CA LEU A 41 3.93 13.07 3.37
C LEU A 41 3.35 11.80 3.99
N HIS A 42 4.01 10.65 3.84
CA HIS A 42 3.63 9.36 4.45
C HIS A 42 3.34 9.41 5.96
N ARG A 43 4.04 10.24 6.74
CA ARG A 43 3.78 10.43 8.18
C ARG A 43 2.52 11.26 8.40
N HIS A 44 2.38 12.36 7.68
CA HIS A 44 1.24 13.26 7.80
C HIS A 44 -0.06 12.59 7.34
N SER A 45 -0.04 11.89 6.20
CA SER A 45 -1.18 11.13 5.71
C SER A 45 -1.59 10.04 6.68
N ALA A 46 -0.63 9.27 7.22
CA ALA A 46 -0.92 8.24 8.21
C ALA A 46 -1.48 8.83 9.52
N TYR A 47 -0.95 9.96 9.97
CA TYR A 47 -1.43 10.64 11.17
C TYR A 47 -2.90 11.08 11.03
N ILE A 48 -3.25 11.70 9.91
CA ILE A 48 -4.65 12.08 9.62
C ILE A 48 -5.53 10.82 9.64
N LEU A 49 -5.18 9.79 8.87
CA LEU A 49 -5.98 8.57 8.80
C LEU A 49 -6.11 7.86 10.14
N GLN A 50 -5.10 7.91 11.01
CA GLN A 50 -5.13 7.27 12.31
C GLN A 50 -5.97 8.02 13.35
N HIS A 51 -6.10 9.35 13.22
CA HIS A 51 -6.73 10.21 14.23
C HIS A 51 -8.00 10.92 13.77
N SER A 52 -8.44 10.70 12.53
CA SER A 52 -9.75 11.17 12.04
C SER A 52 -10.86 10.18 12.37
N ASP A 53 -12.08 10.68 12.53
CA ASP A 53 -13.27 9.83 12.58
C ASP A 53 -13.58 9.32 11.17
N LEU A 54 -13.57 8.00 11.00
CA LEU A 54 -13.84 7.33 9.72
C LEU A 54 -15.09 6.45 9.86
N PRO A 55 -16.31 6.99 9.64
CA PRO A 55 -17.54 6.22 9.73
C PRO A 55 -17.48 4.95 8.87
N GLY A 56 -17.85 3.81 9.48
CA GLY A 56 -17.82 2.50 8.81
C GLY A 56 -16.49 1.74 8.93
N PHE A 57 -15.46 2.31 9.55
CA PHE A 57 -14.21 1.61 9.86
C PHE A 57 -14.15 1.24 11.34
N ASN A 58 -13.75 0.00 11.62
CA ASN A 58 -13.33 -0.38 12.96
C ASN A 58 -11.87 0.06 13.22
N GLN A 59 -11.45 -0.03 14.49
CA GLN A 59 -10.12 0.42 14.92
C GLN A 59 -8.97 -0.27 14.16
N GLU A 60 -9.02 -1.59 13.95
CA GLU A 60 -7.96 -2.31 13.25
C GLU A 60 -7.95 -2.03 11.74
N GLN A 61 -9.12 -1.84 11.11
CA GLN A 61 -9.21 -1.44 9.71
C GLN A 61 -8.60 -0.06 9.50
N GLN A 62 -8.96 0.91 10.33
CA GLN A 62 -8.40 2.26 10.29
C GLN A 62 -6.89 2.25 10.54
N MET A 63 -6.43 1.54 11.57
CA MET A 63 -5.00 1.38 11.87
C MET A 63 -4.25 0.69 10.73
N MET A 64 -4.83 -0.33 10.10
CA MET A 64 -4.23 -1.02 8.95
C MET A 64 -4.11 -0.08 7.75
N MET A 65 -5.16 0.67 7.41
CA MET A 65 -5.11 1.65 6.34
C MET A 65 -4.04 2.73 6.59
N ALA A 66 -4.00 3.29 7.81
CA ALA A 66 -2.98 4.23 8.23
C ALA A 66 -1.57 3.62 8.14
N THR A 67 -1.42 2.34 8.49
CA THR A 67 -0.15 1.59 8.40
C THR A 67 0.30 1.41 6.96
N LEU A 68 -0.59 1.01 6.04
CA LEU A 68 -0.25 0.91 4.61
C LEU A 68 0.27 2.25 4.08
N VAL A 69 -0.44 3.34 4.38
CA VAL A 69 -0.02 4.70 4.00
C VAL A 69 1.26 5.13 4.71
N ARG A 70 1.48 4.76 5.97
CA ARG A 70 2.69 5.12 6.74
C ARG A 70 3.97 4.62 6.08
N TYR A 71 3.90 3.49 5.39
CA TYR A 71 5.05 2.79 4.79
C TYR A 71 5.11 2.88 3.25
N HIS A 72 4.29 3.72 2.61
CA HIS A 72 4.21 3.80 1.14
C HIS A 72 5.44 4.44 0.44
N ARG A 73 6.35 5.10 1.17
CA ARG A 73 7.60 5.66 0.62
C ARG A 73 8.68 5.76 1.70
N LYS A 74 9.92 6.10 1.28
CA LYS A 74 11.10 6.23 2.15
C LYS A 74 11.47 4.91 2.86
N ALA A 75 12.40 4.97 3.81
CA ALA A 75 12.90 3.81 4.55
C ALA A 75 11.77 3.11 5.32
N ILE A 76 11.81 1.78 5.36
CA ILE A 76 10.86 0.94 6.09
C ILE A 76 11.57 0.36 7.31
N LYS A 77 10.94 0.46 8.47
CA LYS A 77 11.37 -0.22 9.70
C LYS A 77 10.24 -1.16 10.13
N LEU A 78 10.43 -2.46 9.90
CA LEU A 78 9.39 -3.45 10.16
C LEU A 78 9.12 -3.66 11.66
N ASP A 79 10.11 -3.33 12.51
CA ASP A 79 10.01 -3.46 13.97
C ASP A 79 9.07 -2.42 14.59
N ASP A 80 8.89 -1.27 13.93
CA ASP A 80 7.98 -0.20 14.36
C ASP A 80 6.52 -0.46 13.93
N MET A 81 6.23 -1.59 13.26
CA MET A 81 4.86 -1.89 12.81
C MET A 81 3.95 -2.27 13.98
N PRO A 82 2.71 -1.75 14.00
CA PRO A 82 1.75 -2.12 15.02
C PRO A 82 1.37 -3.60 14.92
N ARG A 83 0.90 -4.15 16.04
CA ARG A 83 0.34 -5.50 16.10
C ARG A 83 -1.14 -5.44 15.72
N PHE A 84 -1.58 -6.44 14.97
CA PHE A 84 -2.97 -6.62 14.57
C PHE A 84 -3.43 -7.99 15.01
N THR A 85 -4.67 -8.09 15.49
CA THR A 85 -5.33 -9.36 15.82
C THR A 85 -6.06 -9.94 14.62
N LEU A 86 -6.64 -9.08 13.76
CA LEU A 86 -7.40 -9.48 12.58
C LEU A 86 -6.52 -9.79 11.37
N PHE A 87 -5.32 -9.19 11.29
CA PHE A 87 -4.47 -9.24 10.10
C PHE A 87 -3.07 -9.78 10.38
N LYS A 88 -2.64 -10.80 9.64
CA LYS A 88 -1.29 -11.39 9.80
C LYS A 88 -0.30 -10.69 8.87
N LYS A 89 0.97 -10.56 9.32
CA LYS A 89 2.09 -9.96 8.55
C LYS A 89 2.15 -10.47 7.11
N LYS A 90 2.09 -11.78 6.91
CA LYS A 90 2.12 -12.42 5.59
C LYS A 90 1.01 -11.98 4.63
N GLN A 91 -0.10 -11.44 5.13
CA GLN A 91 -1.22 -10.97 4.31
C GLN A 91 -1.06 -9.49 3.92
N TYR A 92 -0.58 -8.64 4.83
CA TYR A 92 -0.52 -7.20 4.59
C TYR A 92 0.84 -6.67 4.12
N LEU A 93 1.96 -7.36 4.40
CA LEU A 93 3.29 -6.92 3.92
C LEU A 93 3.36 -6.83 2.38
N PRO A 94 2.79 -7.79 1.60
CA PRO A 94 2.66 -7.63 0.15
C PRO A 94 1.92 -6.38 -0.28
N LEU A 95 0.93 -5.93 0.49
CA LEU A 95 0.13 -4.75 0.16
C LEU A 95 0.94 -3.46 0.33
N ILE A 96 1.86 -3.43 1.32
CA ILE A 96 2.84 -2.35 1.44
C ILE A 96 3.75 -2.33 0.21
N GLN A 97 4.27 -3.47 -0.22
CA GLN A 97 5.14 -3.56 -1.41
C GLN A 97 4.40 -3.07 -2.66
N LEU A 98 3.16 -3.52 -2.88
CA LEU A 98 2.30 -3.10 -3.99
C LEU A 98 2.04 -1.59 -3.98
N LEU A 99 1.67 -1.03 -2.82
CA LEU A 99 1.41 0.40 -2.70
C LEU A 99 2.67 1.23 -2.98
N ARG A 100 3.82 0.80 -2.47
CA ARG A 100 5.11 1.47 -2.72
C ARG A 100 5.47 1.50 -4.20
N LEU A 101 5.35 0.36 -4.88
CA LEU A 101 5.61 0.26 -6.31
C LEU A 101 4.62 1.11 -7.10
N GLY A 102 3.33 1.05 -6.76
CA GLY A 102 2.28 1.85 -7.40
C GLY A 102 2.54 3.35 -7.28
N VAL A 103 2.88 3.83 -6.09
CA VAL A 103 3.20 5.25 -5.88
C VAL A 103 4.48 5.64 -6.61
N LEU A 104 5.54 4.83 -6.50
CA LEU A 104 6.83 5.11 -7.15
C LEU A 104 6.69 5.27 -8.67
N LEU A 105 5.93 4.37 -9.31
CA LEU A 105 5.71 4.38 -10.76
C LEU A 105 4.89 5.59 -11.24
N ASN A 106 4.21 6.32 -10.34
CA ASN A 106 3.37 7.47 -10.67
C ASN A 106 3.91 8.81 -10.13
N ASN A 107 5.19 8.85 -9.73
CA ASN A 107 5.80 10.06 -9.17
C ASN A 107 5.78 11.27 -10.11
N GLN A 108 5.71 11.08 -11.43
CA GLN A 108 5.67 12.16 -12.42
C GLN A 108 4.28 12.74 -12.64
N ARG A 109 3.25 12.24 -11.92
CA ARG A 109 1.85 12.71 -12.03
C ARG A 109 1.38 12.68 -13.48
N GLN A 110 0.97 13.82 -14.04
CA GLN A 110 0.46 13.94 -15.41
C GLN A 110 1.52 13.59 -16.48
N ALA A 111 2.81 13.69 -16.16
CA ALA A 111 3.89 13.31 -17.07
C ALA A 111 4.25 11.82 -16.99
N THR A 112 3.56 11.04 -16.15
CA THR A 112 3.81 9.60 -16.01
C THR A 112 3.58 8.86 -17.32
N THR A 113 4.60 8.18 -17.81
CA THR A 113 4.45 7.22 -18.90
C THR A 113 4.08 5.86 -18.33
N THR A 114 2.83 5.45 -18.54
CA THR A 114 2.36 4.12 -18.13
C THR A 114 2.89 3.07 -19.11
N PRO A 115 3.64 2.05 -18.64
CA PRO A 115 4.11 1.01 -19.54
C PRO A 115 2.90 0.23 -20.10
N PRO A 116 2.87 -0.11 -21.41
CA PRO A 116 1.78 -0.88 -21.99
C PRO A 116 1.59 -2.25 -21.35
N THR A 117 2.67 -2.85 -20.84
CA THR A 117 2.64 -4.08 -20.06
C THR A 117 3.53 -3.96 -18.83
N LEU A 118 3.09 -4.54 -17.72
CA LEU A 118 3.89 -4.65 -16.50
C LEU A 118 3.60 -6.01 -15.86
N ARG A 119 4.60 -6.90 -15.88
CA ARG A 119 4.47 -8.24 -15.31
C ARG A 119 5.13 -8.29 -13.94
N LEU A 120 4.39 -8.78 -12.94
CA LEU A 120 4.88 -9.06 -11.60
C LEU A 120 5.00 -10.57 -11.41
N THR A 121 6.19 -11.05 -11.08
CA THR A 121 6.40 -12.42 -10.60
C THR A 121 6.90 -12.38 -9.16
N THR A 122 6.40 -13.30 -8.34
CA THR A 122 6.69 -13.37 -6.90
C THR A 122 7.20 -14.75 -6.53
N ASP A 123 8.41 -14.81 -5.98
CA ASP A 123 8.97 -15.97 -5.30
C ASP A 123 9.09 -15.63 -3.81
N ASP A 124 8.09 -16.03 -3.02
CA ASP A 124 7.85 -15.54 -1.66
C ASP A 124 7.92 -14.01 -1.55
N SER A 125 9.01 -13.48 -0.98
CA SER A 125 9.26 -12.04 -0.81
C SER A 125 10.23 -11.46 -1.83
N HIS A 126 10.75 -12.27 -2.75
CA HIS A 126 11.58 -11.84 -3.88
C HIS A 126 10.68 -11.56 -5.08
N TRP A 127 10.53 -10.29 -5.42
CA TRP A 127 9.61 -9.83 -6.46
C TRP A 127 10.39 -9.33 -7.66
N THR A 128 9.98 -9.74 -8.85
CA THR A 128 10.54 -9.25 -10.11
C THR A 128 9.46 -8.50 -10.90
N LEU A 129 9.79 -7.28 -11.33
CA LEU A 129 8.97 -6.50 -12.26
C LEU A 129 9.62 -6.55 -13.64
N CYS A 130 8.93 -7.11 -14.62
CA CYS A 130 9.34 -7.07 -16.02
C CYS A 130 8.56 -5.98 -16.76
N PHE A 131 9.31 -5.05 -17.34
CA PHE A 131 8.81 -3.96 -18.18
C PHE A 131 8.83 -4.38 -19.66
N PRO A 132 8.16 -3.63 -20.55
CA PRO A 132 8.32 -3.80 -21.98
C PRO A 132 9.79 -3.57 -22.38
N PRO A 133 10.24 -4.18 -23.49
CA PRO A 133 11.59 -3.98 -24.02
C PRO A 133 11.85 -2.54 -24.46
#